data_AF-A0A1X7TGS2-F1
#
_entry.id   AF-A0A1X7TGS2-F1
#
_cell.length_a   1.000
_cell.length_b   1.000
_cell.length_c   1.000
_cell.angle_alpha   90.00
_cell.angle_beta   90.00
_cell.angle_gamma   90.00
#
_symmetry.space_group_name_H-M   'P 1'
#
loop_
_entity.id
_entity.type
_entity.pdbx_description
1 polymer ?
#
loop_
_entity_poly.entity_id
_entity_poly.type
_entity_poly.pdbx_seq_one_letter_code
_entity_poly.pdbx_strand_id
1 'polypeptide(L)'
;LLEEYEEESDLKIRESLKKEFPDLTVPDQLIDKEYLKFSCDFFMSRGFSELPQVTVNGVVLELEDEDLQNAIVNEVQHQTSEIQQLVYRRRITDSTNIYNHFMSKPNVLQRLNKHVANLDSLKVDLSGVWSGGDLPLTLLTKAQLSAAVATQMNYLTSKEGEFTMKPVSLWVVSDLSTSSGRQMVLNVLKFM
;
A
#
# COMPACT_ATOMS: atom_id res chain seq x y z
N LEU A 1 15.90 12.83 12.59
CA LEU A 1 16.88 12.26 11.61
C LEU A 1 17.06 13.16 10.38
N LEU A 2 16.70 14.45 10.41
CA LEU A 2 16.74 15.33 9.23
C LEU A 2 17.45 16.68 9.47
N GLU A 3 18.23 16.82 10.55
CA GLU A 3 18.85 18.13 10.90
C GLU A 3 20.34 18.26 10.57
N GLU A 4 21.00 17.25 10.02
CA GLU A 4 22.39 17.35 9.56
C GLU A 4 22.55 16.66 8.21
N TYR A 5 22.27 17.38 7.12
CA TYR A 5 22.59 16.93 5.76
C TYR A 5 23.41 18.04 5.09
N GLU A 6 24.73 17.89 5.09
CA GLU A 6 25.71 18.81 4.51
C GLU A 6 25.92 18.53 3.02
N GLU A 7 26.33 19.54 2.24
CA GLU A 7 26.67 19.46 0.80
C GLU A 7 27.71 18.37 0.48
N GLU A 8 28.50 17.94 1.47
CA GLU A 8 29.44 16.82 1.35
C GLU A 8 28.75 15.47 1.07
N SER A 9 27.48 15.32 1.49
CA SER A 9 26.69 14.11 1.24
C SER A 9 26.24 14.00 -0.22
N ASP A 10 25.96 15.13 -0.88
CA ASP A 10 25.53 15.18 -2.27
C ASP A 10 26.64 14.76 -3.23
N LEU A 11 27.89 15.17 -2.95
CA LEU A 11 29.05 14.74 -3.73
C LEU A 11 29.30 13.23 -3.59
N LYS A 12 29.15 12.67 -2.38
CA LYS A 12 29.27 11.22 -2.12
C LYS A 12 28.20 10.43 -2.85
N ILE A 13 26.96 10.92 -2.89
CA ILE A 13 25.86 10.28 -3.63
C ILE A 13 26.16 10.27 -5.14
N ARG A 14 26.67 11.37 -5.71
CA ARG A 14 27.06 11.43 -7.14
C ARG A 14 28.18 10.44 -7.46
N GLU A 15 29.18 10.33 -6.59
CA GLU A 15 30.30 9.40 -6.78
C GLU A 15 29.86 7.94 -6.67
N SER A 16 28.99 7.61 -5.70
CA SER A 16 28.39 6.28 -5.57
C SER A 16 27.54 5.91 -6.79
N LEU A 17 26.67 6.80 -7.26
CA LEU A 17 25.81 6.55 -8.42
C LEU A 17 26.60 6.42 -9.72
N LYS A 18 27.64 7.24 -9.93
CA LYS A 18 28.53 7.10 -11.10
C LYS A 18 29.37 5.83 -11.06
N LYS A 19 29.71 5.34 -9.87
CA LYS A 19 30.44 4.08 -9.69
C LYS A 19 29.57 2.87 -10.03
N GLU A 20 28.28 2.92 -9.69
CA GLU A 20 27.33 1.83 -9.91
C GLU A 20 26.76 1.87 -11.33
N PHE A 21 26.58 3.06 -11.92
CA PHE A 21 26.04 3.27 -13.26
C PHE A 21 26.92 4.26 -14.05
N PRO A 22 27.98 3.79 -14.73
CA PRO A 22 28.95 4.67 -15.40
C PRO A 22 28.36 5.47 -16.57
N ASP A 23 27.28 4.98 -17.19
CA ASP A 23 26.61 5.64 -18.32
C ASP A 23 25.54 6.65 -17.89
N LEU A 24 25.26 6.76 -16.58
CA LEU A 24 24.18 7.60 -16.08
C LEU A 24 24.63 9.05 -15.93
N THR A 25 24.12 9.93 -16.79
CA THR A 25 24.28 11.38 -16.61
C THR A 25 23.28 11.85 -15.55
N VAL A 26 23.74 12.00 -14.30
CA VAL A 26 22.90 12.52 -13.21
C VAL A 26 22.65 14.03 -13.43
N PRO A 27 21.41 14.46 -13.72
CA PRO A 27 21.07 15.87 -13.88
C PRO A 27 21.34 16.64 -12.58
N ASP A 28 21.79 17.90 -12.68
CA ASP A 28 22.06 18.74 -11.50
C ASP A 28 20.83 18.93 -10.60
N GLN A 29 19.62 18.84 -11.17
CA GLN A 29 18.34 18.91 -10.45
C GLN A 29 18.11 17.74 -9.47
N LEU A 30 18.79 16.60 -9.65
CA LEU A 30 18.67 15.44 -8.77
C LEU A 30 19.39 15.62 -7.43
N ILE A 31 20.14 16.72 -7.28
CA ILE A 31 20.96 17.06 -6.10
C ILE A 31 20.33 18.20 -5.30
N ASP A 32 19.33 18.87 -5.87
CA ASP A 32 18.58 19.86 -5.13
C ASP A 32 17.75 19.16 -4.04
N LYS A 33 17.99 19.57 -2.79
CA LYS A 33 17.33 19.01 -1.60
C LYS A 33 15.81 19.07 -1.69
N GLU A 34 15.28 20.11 -2.33
CA GLU A 34 13.83 20.24 -2.53
C GLU A 34 13.29 19.14 -3.44
N TYR A 35 14.01 18.83 -4.53
CA TYR A 35 13.65 17.77 -5.45
C TYR A 35 13.79 16.38 -4.82
N LEU A 36 14.83 16.16 -4.02
CA LEU A 36 15.01 14.89 -3.30
C LEU A 36 13.88 14.66 -2.30
N LYS A 37 13.52 15.69 -1.53
CA LYS A 37 12.39 15.63 -0.61
C LYS A 37 11.07 15.38 -1.33
N PHE A 38 10.81 16.11 -2.42
CA PHE A 38 9.61 15.90 -3.23
C PHE A 38 9.55 14.48 -3.81
N SER A 39 10.68 13.94 -4.25
CA SER A 39 10.77 12.59 -4.80
C SER A 39 10.50 11.53 -3.73
N CYS A 40 11.06 11.69 -2.53
CA CYS A 40 10.78 10.83 -1.38
C CYS A 40 9.31 10.91 -0.96
N ASP A 41 8.74 12.12 -0.85
CA ASP A 41 7.35 12.33 -0.51
C ASP A 41 6.42 11.71 -1.56
N PHE A 42 6.75 11.86 -2.85
CA PHE A 42 6.03 11.22 -3.95
C PHE A 42 6.07 9.69 -3.82
N PHE A 43 7.26 9.10 -3.63
CA PHE A 43 7.42 7.65 -3.46
C PHE A 43 6.59 7.11 -2.28
N MET A 44 6.70 7.76 -1.11
CA MET A 44 5.98 7.38 0.10
C MET A 44 4.46 7.59 -0.02
N SER A 45 4.02 8.64 -0.73
CA SER A 45 2.61 8.95 -0.94
C SER A 45 1.91 7.93 -1.84
N ARG A 46 2.61 7.40 -2.85
CA ARG A 46 2.08 6.38 -3.77
C ARG A 46 2.06 5.00 -3.14
N GLY A 47 2.85 4.77 -2.09
CA GLY A 47 2.90 3.50 -1.37
C GLY A 47 3.68 2.41 -2.11
N PHE A 48 4.63 2.83 -2.93
CA PHE A 48 5.69 1.95 -3.42
C PHE A 48 6.55 1.51 -2.24
N SER A 49 6.94 0.23 -2.21
CA SER A 49 7.71 -0.31 -1.08
C SER A 49 9.06 -0.86 -1.50
N GLU A 50 9.27 -1.10 -2.78
CA GLU A 50 10.47 -1.71 -3.34
C GLU A 50 10.95 -0.86 -4.51
N LEU A 51 12.26 -0.80 -4.68
CA LEU A 51 12.93 -0.14 -5.78
C LEU A 51 13.93 -1.14 -6.38
N PRO A 52 14.07 -1.21 -7.71
CA PRO A 52 13.32 -0.47 -8.72
C PRO A 52 11.86 -0.97 -8.85
N GLN A 53 10.95 -0.08 -9.24
CA GLN A 53 9.55 -0.44 -9.53
C GLN A 53 9.08 0.37 -10.74
N VAL A 54 8.51 -0.32 -11.73
CA VAL A 54 8.01 0.31 -12.96
C VAL A 54 6.50 0.24 -12.95
N THR A 55 5.85 1.33 -13.39
CA THR A 55 4.39 1.39 -13.51
C THR A 55 3.98 1.87 -14.88
N VAL A 56 2.94 1.26 -15.45
CA VAL A 56 2.35 1.64 -16.74
C VAL A 56 0.88 1.97 -16.52
N ASN A 57 0.51 3.24 -16.68
CA ASN A 57 -0.85 3.76 -16.46
C ASN A 57 -1.47 3.36 -15.09
N GLY A 58 -0.62 3.28 -14.05
CA GLY A 58 -1.03 2.96 -12.69
C GLY A 58 -0.97 1.47 -12.33
N VAL A 59 -0.67 0.59 -13.28
CA VAL A 59 -0.41 -0.84 -13.02
C VAL A 59 1.07 -1.01 -12.70
N VAL A 60 1.36 -1.67 -11.58
CA VAL A 60 2.73 -2.06 -11.19
C VAL A 60 3.15 -3.27 -12.00
N LEU A 61 4.32 -3.21 -12.62
CA LEU A 61 4.93 -4.35 -13.28
C LEU A 61 5.92 -5.05 -12.33
N GLU A 62 5.88 -6.37 -12.31
CA GLU A 62 6.88 -7.19 -11.63
C GLU A 62 8.14 -7.21 -12.49
N LEU A 63 9.28 -6.86 -11.90
CA LEU A 63 10.56 -6.78 -12.59
C LEU A 63 11.26 -8.12 -12.51
N GLU A 64 10.90 -9.03 -13.41
CA GLU A 64 11.83 -10.09 -13.81
C GLU A 64 12.73 -9.51 -14.92
N ASP A 65 14.03 -9.41 -14.64
CA ASP A 65 15.01 -8.59 -15.38
C ASP A 65 15.07 -8.89 -16.90
N GLU A 66 14.69 -10.08 -17.34
CA GLU A 66 14.77 -10.48 -18.75
C GLU A 66 13.54 -10.07 -19.59
N ASP A 67 12.42 -9.67 -18.98
CA ASP A 67 11.13 -9.53 -19.68
C ASP A 67 10.44 -8.16 -19.52
N LEU A 68 11.09 -7.16 -18.91
CA LEU A 68 10.46 -5.84 -18.68
C LEU A 68 9.88 -5.22 -19.95
N GLN A 69 10.62 -5.25 -21.06
CA GLN A 69 10.15 -4.68 -22.32
C GLN A 69 8.89 -5.40 -22.83
N ASN A 70 8.87 -6.72 -22.73
CA ASN A 70 7.72 -7.55 -23.11
C ASN A 70 6.53 -7.25 -22.19
N ALA A 71 6.75 -7.13 -20.88
CA ALA A 71 5.73 -6.76 -19.91
C ALA A 71 5.10 -5.39 -20.21
N ILE A 72 5.92 -4.38 -20.54
CA ILE A 72 5.43 -3.05 -20.93
C ILE A 72 4.58 -3.15 -22.21
N VAL A 73 5.08 -3.82 -23.25
CA VAL A 73 4.36 -3.95 -24.53
C VAL A 73 3.03 -4.67 -24.35
N ASN A 74 3.03 -5.77 -23.58
CA ASN A 74 1.83 -6.55 -23.28
C ASN A 74 0.81 -5.70 -22.52
N GLU A 75 1.23 -4.94 -21.51
CA GLU A 75 0.32 -4.09 -20.72
C GLU A 75 -0.27 -2.96 -21.57
N VAL A 76 0.54 -2.32 -22.42
CA VAL A 76 0.06 -1.29 -23.35
C VAL A 76 -0.95 -1.87 -24.34
N GLN A 77 -0.69 -3.06 -24.89
CA GLN A 77 -1.61 -3.73 -25.81
C GLN A 77 -2.93 -4.10 -25.13
N HIS A 78 -2.87 -4.59 -23.89
CA HIS A 78 -4.04 -4.92 -23.09
C HIS A 78 -4.92 -3.68 -22.84
N GLN A 79 -4.33 -2.59 -22.37
CA GLN A 79 -5.07 -1.36 -22.10
C GLN A 79 -5.60 -0.69 -23.37
N THR A 80 -4.84 -0.75 -24.48
CA THR A 80 -5.28 -0.23 -25.78
C THR A 80 -6.54 -0.94 -26.25
N SER A 81 -6.63 -2.26 -26.05
CA SER A 81 -7.81 -3.04 -26.41
C SER A 81 -9.05 -2.60 -25.63
N GLU A 82 -8.90 -2.27 -24.34
CA GLU A 82 -9.99 -1.72 -23.53
C GLU A 82 -10.45 -0.35 -24.04
N ILE A 83 -9.51 0.54 -24.36
CA ILE A 83 -9.83 1.88 -24.90
C ILE A 83 -10.57 1.74 -26.23
N GLN A 84 -10.12 0.87 -27.13
CA GLN A 84 -10.78 0.62 -28.42
C GLN A 84 -12.23 0.17 -28.23
N GLN A 85 -12.51 -0.72 -27.28
CA GLN A 85 -13.87 -1.13 -26.96
C GLN A 85 -14.73 0.03 -26.42
N LEU A 86 -14.14 0.93 -25.61
CA LEU A 86 -14.83 2.10 -25.08
C LEU A 86 -15.16 3.13 -26.16
N VAL A 87 -14.26 3.33 -27.13
CA VAL A 87 -14.48 4.17 -28.31
C VAL A 87 -15.57 3.57 -29.19
N TYR A 88 -15.51 2.26 -29.46
CA TYR A 88 -16.53 1.55 -30.25
C TYR A 88 -17.93 1.68 -29.63
N ARG A 89 -18.02 1.59 -28.30
CA ARG A 89 -19.26 1.76 -27.52
C ARG A 89 -19.67 3.22 -27.34
N ARG A 90 -18.95 4.18 -27.93
CA ARG A 90 -19.16 5.64 -27.77
C ARG A 90 -19.19 6.12 -26.31
N ARG A 91 -18.47 5.43 -25.42
CA ARG A 91 -18.31 5.86 -24.01
C ARG A 91 -17.22 6.91 -23.87
N ILE A 92 -16.23 6.88 -24.77
CA ILE A 92 -15.18 7.90 -24.89
C ILE A 92 -15.37 8.59 -26.25
N THR A 93 -15.20 9.91 -26.26
CA THR A 93 -15.25 10.75 -27.46
C THR A 93 -13.99 11.60 -27.54
N ASP A 94 -13.78 12.29 -28.66
CA ASP A 94 -12.61 13.18 -28.85
C ASP A 94 -12.52 14.30 -27.81
N SER A 95 -13.63 14.66 -27.17
CA SER A 95 -13.68 15.66 -26.09
C SER A 95 -13.24 15.11 -24.73
N THR A 96 -13.12 13.79 -24.59
CA THR A 96 -12.88 13.12 -23.31
C THR A 96 -11.39 12.98 -23.05
N ASN A 97 -10.91 13.51 -21.92
CA ASN A 97 -9.56 13.24 -21.47
C ASN A 97 -9.45 11.80 -20.96
N ILE A 98 -8.70 10.97 -21.69
CA ILE A 98 -8.51 9.54 -21.42
C ILE A 98 -7.93 9.31 -20.02
N TYR A 99 -6.97 10.14 -19.57
CA TYR A 99 -6.38 10.04 -18.24
C TYR A 99 -7.44 10.21 -17.14
N ASN A 100 -8.27 11.24 -17.25
CA ASN A 100 -9.36 11.47 -16.28
C ASN A 100 -10.38 10.32 -16.29
N HIS A 101 -10.65 9.75 -17.46
CA HIS A 101 -11.50 8.57 -17.56
C HIS A 101 -10.90 7.37 -16.81
N PHE A 102 -9.59 7.11 -16.96
CA PHE A 102 -8.94 6.05 -16.18
C PHE A 102 -8.98 6.32 -14.68
N MET A 103 -8.67 7.54 -14.24
CA MET A 103 -8.73 7.94 -12.83
C MET A 103 -10.14 7.87 -12.24
N SER A 104 -11.18 7.97 -13.08
CA SER A 104 -12.58 7.83 -12.63
C SER A 104 -13.01 6.39 -12.35
N LYS A 105 -12.21 5.39 -12.77
CA LYS A 105 -12.56 3.98 -12.54
C LYS A 105 -12.54 3.67 -11.03
N PRO A 106 -13.49 2.85 -10.54
CA PRO A 106 -13.60 2.54 -9.11
C PRO A 106 -12.39 1.76 -8.56
N ASN A 107 -11.63 1.10 -9.43
CA ASN A 107 -10.48 0.28 -9.05
C ASN A 107 -9.17 1.09 -8.95
N VAL A 108 -9.19 2.39 -9.23
CA VAL A 108 -7.99 3.24 -9.13
C VAL A 108 -7.83 3.74 -7.71
N LEU A 109 -6.75 3.31 -7.07
CA LEU A 109 -6.38 3.73 -5.72
C LEU A 109 -5.44 4.94 -5.78
N GLN A 110 -5.64 5.91 -4.87
CA GLN A 110 -4.76 7.07 -4.75
C GLN A 110 -3.39 6.70 -4.16
N ARG A 111 -3.38 5.72 -3.26
CA ARG A 111 -2.20 5.14 -2.60
C ARG A 111 -2.34 3.62 -2.57
N LEU A 112 -1.30 2.92 -3.01
CA LEU A 112 -1.21 1.47 -2.90
C LEU A 112 -0.80 1.10 -1.47
N ASN A 113 -1.52 0.16 -0.85
CA ASN A 113 -1.07 -0.45 0.40
C ASN A 113 -0.91 -1.95 0.16
N LYS A 114 0.34 -2.42 0.07
CA LYS A 114 0.64 -3.83 -0.20
C LYS A 114 0.01 -4.77 0.83
N HIS A 115 -0.10 -4.36 2.10
CA HIS A 115 -0.70 -5.20 3.13
C HIS A 115 -2.21 -5.40 2.97
N VAL A 116 -2.91 -4.44 2.34
CA VAL A 116 -4.35 -4.53 2.08
C VAL A 116 -4.63 -5.13 0.71
N ALA A 117 -3.79 -4.80 -0.29
CA ALA A 117 -3.93 -5.27 -1.66
C ALA A 117 -3.48 -6.72 -1.85
N ASN A 118 -2.64 -7.26 -0.94
CA ASN A 118 -2.19 -8.64 -1.02
C ASN A 118 -3.33 -9.61 -0.62
N LEU A 119 -3.73 -10.45 -1.59
CA LEU A 119 -4.78 -11.46 -1.42
C LEU A 119 -4.31 -12.69 -0.64
N ASP A 120 -3.00 -12.93 -0.57
CA ASP A 120 -2.38 -14.07 0.13
C ASP A 120 -2.17 -13.80 1.63
N SER A 121 -2.98 -12.93 2.21
CA SER A 121 -2.92 -12.63 3.63
C SER A 121 -3.29 -13.84 4.49
N LEU A 122 -2.57 -13.99 5.61
CA LEU A 122 -2.86 -15.01 6.62
C LEU A 122 -4.26 -14.77 7.20
N LYS A 123 -5.16 -15.75 7.02
CA LYS A 123 -6.52 -15.69 7.56
C LYS A 123 -6.58 -16.35 8.92
N VAL A 124 -7.08 -15.63 9.92
CA VAL A 124 -7.34 -16.15 11.26
C VAL A 124 -8.81 -16.58 11.33
N ASP A 125 -9.04 -17.85 11.63
CA ASP A 125 -10.37 -18.39 11.85
C ASP A 125 -10.89 -17.96 13.23
N LEU A 126 -12.01 -17.22 13.26
CA LEU A 126 -12.67 -16.74 14.47
C LEU A 126 -13.97 -17.51 14.79
N SER A 127 -14.25 -18.60 14.08
CA SER A 127 -15.47 -19.42 14.27
C SER A 127 -15.40 -20.38 15.46
N GLY A 128 -14.24 -20.49 16.11
CA GLY A 128 -14.05 -21.37 17.25
C GLY A 128 -14.88 -20.96 18.47
N VAL A 129 -15.12 -21.93 19.36
CA VAL A 129 -15.80 -21.72 20.63
C VAL A 129 -14.81 -22.02 21.76
N TRP A 130 -14.65 -21.07 22.68
CA TRP A 130 -13.89 -21.27 23.91
C TRP A 130 -14.84 -21.34 25.09
N SER A 131 -14.87 -22.49 25.77
CA SER A 131 -15.81 -22.78 26.86
C SER A 131 -15.34 -22.31 28.24
N GLY A 132 -14.22 -21.58 28.32
CA GLY A 132 -13.61 -21.16 29.58
C GLY A 132 -12.89 -22.31 30.30
N GLY A 133 -11.64 -22.07 30.69
CA GLY A 133 -10.84 -23.02 31.48
C GLY A 133 -9.34 -22.67 31.46
N ASP A 134 -8.63 -23.02 32.54
CA ASP A 134 -7.17 -22.85 32.69
C ASP A 134 -6.37 -23.89 31.90
N LEU A 135 -6.85 -24.25 30.71
CA LEU A 135 -6.12 -25.12 29.81
C LEU A 135 -4.91 -24.34 29.25
N PRO A 136 -3.71 -24.93 29.28
CA PRO A 136 -2.54 -24.36 28.61
C PRO A 136 -2.85 -24.02 27.16
N LEU A 137 -2.48 -22.81 26.72
CA LEU A 137 -2.68 -22.34 25.33
C LEU A 137 -2.08 -23.32 24.29
N THR A 138 -1.05 -24.07 24.67
CA THR A 138 -0.39 -25.05 23.81
C THR A 138 -1.27 -26.25 23.44
N LEU A 139 -2.35 -26.51 24.19
CA LEU A 139 -3.28 -27.61 23.94
C LEU A 139 -4.51 -27.20 23.12
N LEU A 140 -4.67 -25.90 22.88
CA LEU A 140 -5.81 -25.37 22.14
C LEU A 140 -5.55 -25.40 20.63
N THR A 141 -6.60 -25.69 19.86
CA THR A 141 -6.54 -25.55 18.40
C THR A 141 -6.46 -24.07 18.01
N LYS A 142 -5.97 -23.77 16.79
CA LYS A 142 -5.86 -22.37 16.30
C LYS A 142 -7.18 -21.59 16.40
N ALA A 143 -8.31 -22.23 16.10
CA ALA A 143 -9.64 -21.62 16.20
C ALA A 143 -10.10 -21.41 17.66
N GLN A 144 -9.71 -22.29 18.58
CA GLN A 144 -10.00 -22.09 20.01
C GLN A 144 -9.12 -21.01 20.63
N LEU A 145 -7.87 -20.90 20.19
CA LEU A 145 -6.95 -19.83 20.62
C LEU A 145 -7.46 -18.45 20.22
N SER A 146 -7.86 -18.30 18.96
CA SER A 146 -8.41 -17.04 18.46
C SER A 146 -9.72 -16.66 19.17
N ALA A 147 -10.59 -17.64 19.43
CA ALA A 147 -11.82 -17.44 20.21
C ALA A 147 -11.55 -17.05 21.67
N ALA A 148 -10.57 -17.69 22.33
CA ALA A 148 -10.18 -17.33 23.69
C ALA A 148 -9.69 -15.88 23.77
N VAL A 149 -8.78 -15.49 22.86
CA VAL A 149 -8.30 -14.10 22.75
C VAL A 149 -9.46 -13.15 22.47
N ALA A 150 -10.36 -13.52 21.55
CA ALA A 150 -11.52 -12.71 21.19
C ALA A 150 -12.44 -12.42 22.37
N THR A 151 -12.70 -13.41 23.22
CA THR A 151 -13.57 -13.26 24.39
C THR A 151 -12.98 -12.41 25.51
N GLN A 152 -11.65 -12.32 25.59
CA GLN A 152 -10.92 -11.56 26.62
C GLN A 152 -10.60 -10.12 26.20
N MET A 153 -10.79 -9.78 24.92
CA MET A 153 -10.51 -8.45 24.40
C MET A 153 -11.62 -7.45 24.73
N ASN A 154 -11.22 -6.22 25.08
CA ASN A 154 -12.14 -5.12 25.24
C ASN A 154 -12.60 -4.63 23.85
N TYR A 155 -13.91 -4.52 23.66
CA TYR A 155 -14.50 -3.96 22.44
C TYR A 155 -14.89 -2.50 22.65
N LEU A 156 -14.70 -1.70 21.60
CA LEU A 156 -15.23 -0.34 21.52
C LEU A 156 -16.42 -0.35 20.57
N THR A 157 -17.51 0.29 20.97
CA THR A 157 -18.68 0.49 20.11
C THR A 157 -19.03 1.98 20.05
N SER A 158 -19.58 2.42 18.92
CA SER A 158 -20.09 3.78 18.80
C SER A 158 -21.30 3.97 19.71
N LYS A 159 -21.53 5.19 20.19
CA LYS A 159 -22.59 5.50 21.15
C LYS A 159 -23.94 5.05 20.63
N GLU A 160 -24.70 4.41 21.52
CA GLU A 160 -26.06 3.92 21.28
C GLU A 160 -26.95 5.04 20.73
N GLY A 161 -27.59 4.79 19.58
CA GLY A 161 -28.49 5.75 18.94
C GLY A 161 -28.85 5.40 17.49
N GLU A 162 -27.95 4.72 16.77
CA GLU A 162 -28.25 4.16 15.46
C GLU A 162 -28.35 2.64 15.57
N PHE A 163 -29.57 2.09 15.41
CA PHE A 163 -29.82 0.67 15.15
C PHE A 163 -29.33 0.29 13.73
N THR A 164 -28.05 0.53 13.44
CA THR A 164 -27.41 0.06 12.22
C THR A 164 -26.74 -1.27 12.54
N MET A 165 -27.23 -2.36 11.93
CA MET A 165 -26.51 -3.63 11.95
C MET A 165 -25.10 -3.38 11.41
N LYS A 166 -24.08 -3.67 12.23
CA LYS A 166 -22.67 -3.61 11.81
C LYS A 166 -22.19 -5.01 11.49
N PRO A 167 -22.20 -5.44 10.21
CA PRO A 167 -21.84 -6.81 9.85
C PRO A 167 -20.34 -7.11 9.97
N VAL A 168 -19.50 -6.09 10.20
CA VAL A 168 -18.04 -6.22 10.22
C VAL A 168 -17.48 -5.62 11.50
N SER A 169 -16.64 -6.40 12.19
CA SER A 169 -15.82 -5.96 13.32
C SER A 169 -14.36 -5.78 12.88
N LEU A 170 -13.73 -4.67 13.25
CA LEU A 170 -12.30 -4.45 13.03
C LEU A 170 -11.51 -4.82 14.29
N TRP A 171 -10.53 -5.71 14.13
CA TRP A 171 -9.66 -6.17 15.21
C TRP A 171 -8.27 -5.58 15.03
N VAL A 172 -7.76 -4.89 16.06
CA VAL A 172 -6.46 -4.22 16.00
C VAL A 172 -5.58 -4.69 17.14
N VAL A 173 -4.45 -5.27 16.79
CA VAL A 173 -3.40 -5.67 17.74
C VAL A 173 -2.23 -4.72 17.57
N SER A 174 -1.87 -3.99 18.63
CA SER A 174 -0.81 -2.99 18.58
C SER A 174 -0.11 -2.86 19.93
N ASP A 175 1.19 -2.57 19.91
CA ASP A 175 1.98 -2.33 21.12
C ASP A 175 1.88 -0.86 21.54
N LEU A 176 1.13 -0.60 22.61
CA LEU A 176 0.90 0.73 23.17
C LEU A 176 2.14 1.34 23.85
N SER A 177 3.19 0.57 24.12
CA SER A 177 4.44 1.09 24.65
C SER A 177 5.20 1.92 23.60
N THR A 178 5.01 1.60 22.31
CA THR A 178 5.65 2.30 21.19
C THR A 178 4.84 3.51 20.72
N SER A 179 5.53 4.54 20.22
CA SER A 179 4.87 5.71 19.61
C SER A 179 4.05 5.31 18.38
N SER A 180 4.60 4.42 17.53
CA SER A 180 3.94 3.89 16.35
C SER A 180 2.63 3.18 16.69
N GLY A 181 2.63 2.30 17.70
CA GLY A 181 1.42 1.58 18.09
C GLY A 181 0.33 2.49 18.65
N ARG A 182 0.69 3.48 19.47
CA ARG A 182 -0.27 4.51 19.93
C ARG A 182 -0.85 5.31 18.76
N GLN A 183 -0.03 5.66 17.78
CA GLN A 183 -0.48 6.37 16.58
C GLN A 183 -1.42 5.51 15.73
N MET A 184 -1.15 4.21 15.60
CA MET A 184 -2.04 3.25 14.92
C MET A 184 -3.41 3.20 15.59
N VAL A 185 -3.46 3.04 16.91
CA VAL A 185 -4.73 3.02 17.66
C VAL A 185 -5.47 4.34 17.52
N LEU A 186 -4.78 5.48 17.59
CA LEU A 186 -5.39 6.79 17.37
C LEU A 186 -6.00 6.93 15.97
N ASN A 187 -5.31 6.44 14.94
CA ASN A 187 -5.82 6.48 13.56
C ASN A 187 -7.07 5.61 13.39
N VAL A 188 -7.11 4.44 14.05
CA VAL A 188 -8.29 3.55 14.06
C VAL A 188 -9.47 4.24 14.75
N LEU A 189 -9.22 4.89 15.89
CA LEU A 189 -10.27 5.62 16.63
C LEU A 189 -10.83 6.81 15.85
N LYS A 190 -10.04 7.42 14.96
CA LYS A 190 -10.50 8.49 14.04
C LYS A 190 -11.28 7.94 12.84
N PHE A 191 -11.03 6.69 12.46
CA PHE A 191 -11.70 6.03 11.36
C PHE A 191 -13.10 5.52 11.75
N MET A 192 -13.25 5.04 12.99
CA MET A 192 -14.52 4.62 13.57
C MET A 192 -15.45 5.81 13.86
#